data_AF-A0ABD3PXV1-F1
#
_entry.id   AF-A0ABD3PXV1-F1
#
_cell.length_a   1.000
_cell.length_b   1.000
_cell.length_c   1.000
_cell.angle_alpha   90.00
_cell.angle_beta   90.00
_cell.angle_gamma   90.00
#
_symmetry.space_group_name_H-M   'P 1'
#
loop_
_entity.id
_entity.type
_entity.pdbx_description
1 polymer ?
#
loop_
_entity_poly.entity_id
_entity_poly.type
_entity_poly.pdbx_seq_one_letter_code
_entity_poly.pdbx_strand_id
1 'polypeptide(L)'
;MQLVVHFQLRTKASIHQHITLQKYTILTLIKCEFITGDDELEWVEEEFETLTERDFYNTEWKIGTLMDNKPRDPKSIDTTWVRLTTTEQGENKATWGDGSSGKWTVDVPSQYFSISKESFGGWFGKKIWAGNIDDFYYLEGTVRGWSPISPASVVGQWQAIRLGVVDGERVTVEERGVAPWFSGGESSGEDGDAQETNLETGEAEADDNN
;
A
#
# COMPACT_ATOMS: atom_id res chain seq x y z
N MET A 1 -30.89 26.32 -3.99
CA MET A 1 -30.12 26.59 -5.23
C MET A 1 -29.57 25.24 -5.68
N GLN A 2 -30.29 24.56 -6.58
CA GLN A 2 -29.99 23.20 -7.03
C GLN A 2 -29.00 23.27 -8.20
N LEU A 3 -27.87 22.57 -8.09
CA LEU A 3 -26.97 22.35 -9.22
C LEU A 3 -27.45 21.10 -9.96
N VAL A 4 -28.02 21.29 -11.14
CA VAL A 4 -28.44 20.21 -12.04
C VAL A 4 -27.27 19.92 -12.98
N VAL A 5 -26.62 18.77 -12.83
CA VAL A 5 -25.58 18.31 -13.78
C VAL A 5 -26.23 17.38 -14.79
N HIS A 6 -26.39 17.86 -16.03
CA HIS A 6 -26.89 17.08 -17.16
C HIS A 6 -25.76 16.23 -17.76
N PHE A 7 -25.81 14.91 -17.57
CA PHE A 7 -25.06 13.98 -18.42
C PHE A 7 -25.92 13.59 -19.63
N GLN A 8 -25.58 14.10 -20.81
CA GLN A 8 -26.17 13.71 -22.09
C GLN A 8 -25.43 12.48 -22.62
N LEU A 9 -25.94 11.28 -22.29
CA LEU A 9 -25.59 10.06 -23.02
C LEU A 9 -26.54 9.93 -24.21
N ARG A 10 -25.99 10.10 -25.43
CA ARG A 10 -26.72 9.87 -26.68
C ARG A 10 -27.00 8.37 -26.86
N THR A 11 -28.29 8.03 -26.78
CA THR A 11 -29.03 6.98 -27.53
C THR A 11 -28.57 5.52 -27.38
N LYS A 12 -29.39 4.51 -27.06
CA LYS A 12 -30.86 4.32 -27.04
C LYS A 12 -31.14 3.14 -26.10
N ALA A 13 -31.91 3.35 -25.03
CA ALA A 13 -32.86 2.39 -24.47
C ALA A 13 -33.62 3.09 -23.35
N SER A 14 -34.93 3.20 -23.52
CA SER A 14 -35.86 3.80 -22.58
C SER A 14 -36.04 2.87 -21.37
N ILE A 15 -35.53 3.25 -20.21
CA ILE A 15 -36.04 2.73 -18.93
C ILE A 15 -36.13 3.89 -17.93
N HIS A 16 -37.37 4.23 -17.59
CA HIS A 16 -37.75 5.14 -16.52
C HIS A 16 -37.41 4.50 -15.18
N GLN A 17 -36.52 5.08 -14.37
CA GLN A 17 -36.47 4.76 -12.94
C GLN A 17 -36.30 6.04 -12.11
N HIS A 18 -37.32 6.27 -11.29
CA HIS A 18 -37.36 7.26 -10.22
C HIS A 18 -36.56 6.71 -9.03
N ILE A 19 -35.52 7.42 -8.59
CA ILE A 19 -34.85 7.14 -7.31
C ILE A 19 -35.02 8.35 -6.41
N THR A 20 -35.77 8.15 -5.33
CA THR A 20 -35.99 9.12 -4.25
C THR A 20 -34.90 8.90 -3.20
N LEU A 21 -33.95 9.82 -3.09
CA LEU A 21 -32.87 9.77 -2.09
C LEU A 21 -33.34 10.37 -0.76
N GLN A 22 -33.56 9.52 0.23
CA GLN A 22 -33.45 9.87 1.65
C GLN A 22 -31.98 9.70 2.07
N LYS A 23 -31.59 10.48 3.07
CA LYS A 23 -30.22 10.70 3.60
C LYS A 23 -29.45 9.41 3.89
N TYR A 24 -28.11 9.51 3.91
CA TYR A 24 -27.07 8.47 4.08
C TYR A 24 -26.52 7.94 2.75
N THR A 25 -25.48 8.61 2.25
CA THR A 25 -24.79 8.24 1.02
C THR A 25 -23.79 7.13 1.30
N ILE A 26 -24.20 5.87 1.11
CA ILE A 26 -23.28 4.76 0.82
C ILE A 26 -23.01 4.86 -0.68
N LEU A 27 -21.75 5.05 -1.07
CA LEU A 27 -21.33 5.11 -2.46
C LEU A 27 -20.99 3.69 -2.92
N THR A 28 -21.97 2.97 -3.45
CA THR A 28 -21.78 1.67 -4.09
C THR A 28 -21.19 1.90 -5.49
N LEU A 29 -19.99 1.39 -5.75
CA LEU A 29 -19.31 1.50 -7.04
C LEU A 29 -19.23 0.10 -7.65
N ILE A 30 -19.89 -0.10 -8.79
CA ILE A 30 -20.05 -1.42 -9.40
C ILE A 30 -18.91 -1.65 -10.41
N LYS A 31 -18.03 -2.61 -10.14
CA LYS A 31 -16.98 -3.05 -11.05
C LYS A 31 -17.46 -4.25 -11.86
N CYS A 32 -17.17 -4.28 -13.16
CA CYS A 32 -17.62 -5.33 -14.08
C CYS A 32 -16.39 -6.15 -14.51
N GLU A 33 -16.28 -7.40 -14.07
CA GLU A 33 -15.23 -8.32 -14.54
C GLU A 33 -15.78 -9.23 -15.65
N PHE A 34 -14.98 -9.44 -16.71
CA PHE A 34 -15.34 -10.28 -17.85
C PHE A 34 -14.88 -11.72 -17.58
N ILE A 35 -15.83 -12.65 -17.43
CA ILE A 35 -15.55 -14.08 -17.46
C ILE A 35 -15.86 -14.61 -18.87
N THR A 36 -14.87 -15.21 -19.52
CA THR A 36 -15.02 -15.74 -20.89
C THR A 36 -15.76 -17.08 -20.85
N GLY A 37 -17.00 -17.07 -21.32
CA GLY A 37 -17.74 -18.30 -21.67
C GLY A 37 -19.16 -18.28 -21.13
N ASP A 38 -20.10 -17.81 -21.94
CA ASP A 38 -21.56 -18.05 -21.88
C ASP A 38 -22.35 -17.83 -20.57
N ASP A 39 -21.73 -17.37 -19.48
CA ASP A 39 -22.39 -17.27 -18.18
C ASP A 39 -22.65 -15.81 -17.76
N GLU A 40 -23.82 -15.62 -17.15
CA GLU A 40 -24.41 -14.35 -16.69
C GLU A 40 -23.41 -13.47 -15.94
N LEU A 41 -23.33 -12.18 -16.31
CA LEU A 41 -22.53 -11.19 -15.59
C LEU A 41 -23.07 -11.05 -14.15
N GLU A 42 -22.40 -11.67 -13.20
CA GLU A 42 -22.70 -11.52 -11.77
C GLU A 42 -22.11 -10.19 -11.29
N TRP A 43 -23.00 -9.27 -10.90
CA TRP A 43 -22.60 -8.02 -10.28
C TRP A 43 -22.16 -8.30 -8.84
N VAL A 44 -20.86 -8.16 -8.57
CA VAL A 44 -20.35 -8.22 -7.20
C VAL A 44 -20.50 -6.82 -6.59
N GLU A 45 -21.34 -6.71 -5.56
CA GLU A 45 -21.44 -5.51 -4.73
C GLU A 45 -20.28 -5.51 -3.73
N GLU A 46 -19.22 -4.74 -4.00
CA GLU A 46 -18.16 -4.48 -3.03
C GLU A 46 -18.54 -3.27 -2.16
N GLU A 47 -18.78 -3.50 -0.88
CA GLU A 47 -18.94 -2.43 0.11
C GLU A 47 -17.56 -1.90 0.51
N PHE A 48 -17.22 -0.69 0.06
CA PHE A 48 -16.02 0.00 0.52
C PHE A 48 -16.33 0.75 1.81
N GLU A 49 -15.67 0.35 2.90
CA GLU A 49 -15.73 1.10 4.15
C GLU A 49 -14.94 2.41 3.99
N THR A 50 -15.61 3.54 4.22
CA THR A 50 -14.95 4.85 4.17
C THR A 50 -13.97 4.96 5.34
N LEU A 51 -12.68 4.90 5.07
CA LEU A 51 -11.67 4.96 6.12
C LEU A 51 -11.59 6.37 6.71
N THR A 52 -11.42 6.42 8.02
CA THR A 52 -11.28 7.63 8.80
C THR A 52 -9.82 7.88 9.13
N GLU A 53 -9.49 9.11 9.53
CA GLU A 53 -8.12 9.45 9.97
C GLU A 53 -7.65 8.57 11.15
N ARG A 54 -8.57 8.13 12.01
CA ARG A 54 -8.26 7.30 13.18
C ARG A 54 -7.71 5.94 12.81
N ASP A 55 -8.10 5.41 11.65
CA ASP A 55 -7.68 4.09 11.18
C ASP A 55 -6.20 4.05 10.81
N PHE A 56 -5.57 5.22 10.66
CA PHE A 56 -4.14 5.40 10.35
C PHE A 56 -3.30 5.72 11.60
N TYR A 57 -3.91 5.95 12.76
CA TYR A 57 -3.18 6.29 13.97
C TYR A 57 -2.34 5.12 14.48
N ASN A 58 -1.08 5.42 14.80
CA ASN A 58 -0.11 4.45 15.31
C ASN A 58 -0.01 3.21 14.41
N THR A 59 0.01 3.40 13.10
CA THR A 59 0.14 2.29 12.14
C THR A 59 1.54 2.23 11.57
N GLU A 60 2.00 1.03 11.23
CA GLU A 60 3.25 0.80 10.52
C GLU A 60 2.97 0.23 9.13
N TRP A 61 3.67 0.76 8.13
CA TRP A 61 3.49 0.40 6.73
C TRP A 61 4.84 0.07 6.09
N LYS A 62 4.89 -0.98 5.28
CA LYS A 62 6.00 -1.29 4.38
C LYS A 62 5.76 -0.58 3.06
N ILE A 63 6.63 0.35 2.67
CA ILE A 63 6.53 1.12 1.44
C ILE A 63 7.56 0.64 0.43
N GLY A 64 7.10 0.28 -0.76
CA GLY A 64 7.92 0.12 -1.96
C GLY A 64 7.80 1.35 -2.86
N THR A 65 8.93 1.90 -3.31
CA THR A 65 8.98 3.05 -4.23
C THR A 65 9.70 2.67 -5.51
N LEU A 66 9.08 2.96 -6.65
CA LEU A 66 9.67 2.84 -7.97
C LEU A 66 9.84 4.23 -8.57
N MET A 67 11.09 4.70 -8.66
CA MET A 67 11.39 6.01 -9.24
C MET A 67 11.33 5.98 -10.77
N ASP A 68 10.98 7.13 -11.36
CA ASP A 68 10.98 7.32 -12.80
C ASP A 68 12.38 7.02 -13.36
N ASN A 69 12.43 6.28 -14.47
CA ASN A 69 13.62 5.72 -15.14
C ASN A 69 14.17 4.38 -14.60
N LYS A 70 13.50 3.73 -13.66
CA LYS A 70 13.83 2.35 -13.28
C LYS A 70 12.87 1.35 -13.95
N PRO A 71 13.36 0.17 -14.40
CA PRO A 71 12.47 -0.89 -14.89
C PRO A 71 11.56 -1.38 -13.75
N ARG A 72 10.34 -1.81 -14.08
CA ARG A 72 9.39 -2.41 -13.12
C ARG A 72 9.80 -3.85 -12.78
N ASP A 73 10.98 -3.98 -12.18
CA ASP A 73 11.56 -5.22 -11.66
C ASP A 73 11.54 -5.13 -10.12
N PRO A 74 11.18 -6.20 -9.39
CA PRO A 74 11.24 -6.24 -7.93
C PRO A 74 12.56 -5.73 -7.32
N LYS A 75 13.70 -5.96 -7.99
CA LYS A 75 15.02 -5.50 -7.55
C LYS A 75 15.22 -3.99 -7.65
N SER A 76 14.39 -3.31 -8.43
CA SER A 76 14.44 -1.85 -8.63
C SER A 76 13.56 -1.09 -7.63
N ILE A 77 12.74 -1.80 -6.84
CA ILE A 77 11.82 -1.23 -5.87
C ILE A 77 12.58 -0.93 -4.58
N ASP A 78 12.76 0.36 -4.29
CA ASP A 78 13.36 0.80 -3.04
C ASP A 78 12.35 0.61 -1.91
N THR A 79 12.63 -0.32 -1.00
CA THR A 79 11.71 -0.70 0.08
C THR A 79 12.15 -0.11 1.41
N THR A 80 11.20 0.44 2.17
CA THR A 80 11.42 0.95 3.53
C THR A 80 10.14 0.75 4.36
N TRP A 81 10.15 1.16 5.62
CA TRP A 81 8.95 1.23 6.44
C TRP A 81 8.68 2.67 6.87
N VAL A 82 7.43 2.96 7.19
CA VAL A 82 7.00 4.22 7.80
C VAL A 82 6.04 3.95 8.95
N ARG A 83 6.23 4.67 10.04
CA ARG A 83 5.32 4.72 11.18
C ARG A 83 4.54 6.02 11.16
N LEU A 84 3.23 5.91 11.23
CA LEU A 84 2.31 7.03 11.35
C LEU A 84 1.96 7.18 12.83
N THR A 85 2.28 8.33 13.40
CA THR A 85 2.07 8.63 14.82
C THR A 85 1.43 10.00 14.94
N THR A 86 0.78 10.26 16.06
CA THR A 86 0.25 11.58 16.41
C THR A 86 1.01 12.09 17.63
N THR A 87 1.47 13.33 17.59
CA THR A 87 2.18 13.95 18.71
C THR A 87 1.21 14.31 19.84
N GLU A 88 1.72 14.60 21.04
CA GLU A 88 0.91 15.09 22.16
C GLU A 88 0.12 16.38 21.83
N GLN A 89 0.57 17.12 20.82
CA GLN A 89 -0.07 18.35 20.33
C GLN A 89 -1.16 18.07 19.29
N GLY A 90 -1.42 16.80 18.95
CA GLY A 90 -2.37 16.41 17.91
C GLY A 90 -1.83 16.55 16.49
N GLU A 91 -0.52 16.71 16.30
CA GLU A 91 0.06 16.79 14.95
C GLU A 91 0.40 15.40 14.39
N ASN A 92 0.05 15.18 13.14
CA ASN A 92 0.36 13.94 12.43
C ASN A 92 1.82 13.90 11.97
N LYS A 93 2.59 12.94 12.52
CA LYS A 93 4.02 12.75 12.28
C LYS A 93 4.29 11.40 11.63
N ALA A 94 5.04 11.42 10.55
CA ALA A 94 5.57 10.23 9.88
C ALA A 94 7.04 10.02 10.27
N THR A 95 7.40 8.80 10.65
CA THR A 95 8.79 8.40 10.97
C THR A 95 9.19 7.26 10.04
N TRP A 96 10.24 7.47 9.26
CA TRP A 96 10.71 6.52 8.24
C TRP A 96 11.81 5.62 8.78
N GLY A 97 12.00 4.46 8.15
CA GLY A 97 12.97 3.46 8.60
C GLY A 97 14.45 3.87 8.53
N ASP A 98 14.76 4.96 7.82
CA ASP A 98 16.08 5.58 7.81
C ASP A 98 16.24 6.68 8.87
N GLY A 99 15.28 6.82 9.79
CA GLY A 99 15.27 7.84 10.84
C GLY A 99 14.81 9.22 10.37
N SER A 100 14.52 9.40 9.08
CA SER A 100 13.95 10.66 8.59
C SER A 100 12.51 10.84 9.07
N SER A 101 12.08 12.11 9.15
CA SER A 101 10.74 12.47 9.61
C SER A 101 9.95 13.20 8.53
N GLY A 102 8.64 13.20 8.68
CA GLY A 102 7.76 14.10 7.96
C GLY A 102 6.36 14.13 8.57
N LYS A 103 5.37 14.47 7.75
CA LYS A 103 3.97 14.58 8.17
C LYS A 103 3.11 13.68 7.30
N TRP A 104 1.99 13.22 7.84
CA TRP A 104 0.99 12.48 7.08
C TRP A 104 -0.37 13.15 7.22
N THR A 105 -1.23 12.98 6.22
CA THR A 105 -2.58 13.55 6.20
C THR A 105 -3.54 12.60 5.48
N VAL A 106 -4.77 12.53 5.96
CA VAL A 106 -5.88 11.87 5.28
C VAL A 106 -6.95 12.93 5.01
N ASP A 107 -7.41 13.04 3.77
CA ASP A 107 -8.58 13.80 3.40
C ASP A 107 -9.77 12.85 3.24
N VAL A 108 -10.52 12.65 4.33
CA VAL A 108 -11.61 11.65 4.41
C VAL A 108 -12.67 11.81 3.31
N PRO A 109 -13.14 13.02 2.96
CA PRO A 109 -14.15 13.19 1.91
C PRO A 109 -13.68 12.75 0.52
N SER A 110 -12.39 12.87 0.22
CA SER A 110 -11.81 12.49 -1.07
C SER A 110 -11.12 11.14 -1.05
N GLN A 111 -11.07 10.48 0.12
CA GLN A 111 -10.27 9.27 0.37
C GLN A 111 -8.84 9.43 -0.17
N TYR A 112 -8.22 10.58 0.12
CA TYR A 112 -6.88 10.89 -0.36
C TYR A 112 -5.87 10.87 0.79
N PHE A 113 -4.78 10.16 0.60
CA PHE A 113 -3.73 10.01 1.58
C PHE A 113 -2.43 10.64 1.11
N SER A 114 -1.70 11.28 2.03
CA SER A 114 -0.36 11.78 1.75
C SER A 114 0.60 11.58 2.92
N ILE A 115 1.84 11.19 2.62
CA ILE A 115 2.97 11.13 3.55
C ILE A 115 4.11 11.92 2.94
N SER A 116 4.68 12.83 3.72
CA SER A 116 5.89 13.52 3.34
C SER A 116 7.13 12.97 4.01
N LYS A 117 8.27 13.14 3.36
CA LYS A 117 9.60 12.93 3.93
C LYS A 117 10.44 14.18 3.71
N GLU A 118 10.91 14.74 4.81
CA GLU A 118 11.87 15.85 4.80
C GLU A 118 13.27 15.28 4.57
N SER A 119 14.02 15.84 3.63
CA SER A 119 15.43 15.49 3.48
C SER A 119 16.28 16.29 4.47
N PHE A 120 17.40 15.74 4.92
CA PHE A 120 18.26 16.35 5.94
C PHE A 120 18.62 17.80 5.59
N GLY A 121 18.17 18.74 6.43
CA GLY A 121 18.41 20.18 6.29
C GLY A 121 17.54 20.91 5.25
N GLY A 122 16.57 20.26 4.60
CA GLY A 122 15.67 20.90 3.61
C GLY A 122 16.31 21.26 2.27
N TRP A 123 17.64 21.21 2.17
CA TRP A 123 18.40 21.55 0.95
C TRP A 123 18.20 20.56 -0.19
N PHE A 124 17.96 19.29 0.11
CA PHE A 124 17.66 18.26 -0.89
C PHE A 124 16.16 18.18 -1.22
N GLY A 125 15.38 19.14 -0.72
CA GLY A 125 13.96 19.22 -0.99
C GLY A 125 13.12 18.22 -0.21
N LYS A 126 11.88 18.09 -0.65
CA LYS A 126 10.83 17.31 0.02
C LYS A 126 10.25 16.31 -0.97
N LYS A 127 10.02 15.09 -0.49
CA LYS A 127 9.29 14.06 -1.24
C LYS A 127 7.94 13.81 -0.58
N ILE A 128 6.92 13.58 -1.40
CA ILE A 128 5.54 13.37 -0.98
C ILE A 128 5.03 12.11 -1.69
N TRP A 129 4.68 11.10 -0.92
CA TRP A 129 3.99 9.90 -1.36
C TRP A 129 2.51 10.17 -1.19
N ALA A 130 1.76 10.21 -2.28
CA ALA A 130 0.34 10.50 -2.20
C ALA A 130 -0.47 9.65 -3.19
N GLY A 131 -1.69 9.33 -2.80
CA GLY A 131 -2.51 8.33 -3.47
C GLY A 131 -3.94 8.30 -2.94
N ASN A 132 -4.80 7.58 -3.64
CA ASN A 132 -6.14 7.31 -3.12
C ASN A 132 -6.08 6.16 -2.12
N ILE A 133 -7.05 6.15 -1.22
CA ILE A 133 -7.30 5.10 -0.25
C ILE A 133 -8.38 4.21 -0.87
N ASP A 134 -7.93 3.14 -1.51
CA ASP A 134 -8.83 2.17 -2.13
C ASP A 134 -9.04 0.92 -1.23
N ASP A 135 -8.13 0.69 -0.27
CA ASP A 135 -8.12 -0.49 0.61
C ASP A 135 -7.57 -0.14 2.00
N PHE A 136 -7.96 -0.89 3.03
CA PHE A 136 -7.45 -0.78 4.40
C PHE A 136 -6.03 -1.33 4.58
N TYR A 137 -5.65 -2.34 3.79
CA TYR A 137 -4.36 -3.01 3.86
C TYR A 137 -3.36 -2.49 2.83
N TYR A 138 -3.84 -1.87 1.76
CA TYR A 138 -3.02 -1.42 0.65
C TYR A 138 -3.23 0.05 0.33
N LEU A 139 -2.13 0.73 0.05
CA LEU A 139 -2.14 2.09 -0.46
C LEU A 139 -1.26 2.14 -1.70
N GLU A 140 -1.66 2.89 -2.71
CA GLU A 140 -0.83 3.11 -3.89
C GLU A 140 -0.99 4.52 -4.43
N GLY A 141 0.01 4.97 -5.19
CA GLY A 141 -0.07 6.25 -5.86
C GLY A 141 1.24 6.72 -6.45
N THR A 142 1.44 8.04 -6.40
CA THR A 142 2.60 8.70 -7.01
C THR A 142 3.50 9.34 -5.98
N VAL A 143 4.80 9.35 -6.28
CA VAL A 143 5.77 10.11 -5.51
C VAL A 143 6.01 11.43 -6.23
N ARG A 144 5.85 12.54 -5.51
CA ARG A 144 6.15 13.88 -5.99
C ARG A 144 7.37 14.41 -5.27
N GLY A 145 8.33 14.92 -6.03
CA GLY A 145 9.53 15.56 -5.51
C GLY A 145 9.50 17.05 -5.79
N TRP A 146 9.91 17.86 -4.83
CA TRP A 146 10.21 19.27 -5.03
C TRP A 146 11.60 19.58 -4.45
N SER A 147 12.36 20.44 -5.12
CA SER A 147 13.62 20.98 -4.61
C SER A 147 13.68 22.49 -4.82
N PRO A 148 14.55 23.24 -4.12
CA PRO A 148 14.68 24.68 -4.31
C PRO A 148 15.01 25.09 -5.76
N ILE A 149 15.61 24.17 -6.53
CA ILE A 149 16.05 24.40 -7.91
C ILE A 149 15.13 23.71 -8.95
N SER A 150 14.07 23.03 -8.53
CA SER A 150 13.18 22.31 -9.46
C SER A 150 11.73 22.30 -8.97
N PRO A 151 10.75 22.59 -9.83
CA PRO A 151 9.34 22.60 -9.47
C PRO A 151 8.88 21.21 -9.02
N ALA A 152 7.74 21.17 -8.34
CA ALA A 152 7.15 19.90 -7.91
C ALA A 152 6.73 19.09 -9.14
N SER A 153 7.32 17.89 -9.30
CA SER A 153 6.97 16.96 -10.37
C SER A 153 6.71 15.57 -9.81
N VAL A 154 5.97 14.75 -10.57
CA VAL A 154 5.95 13.31 -10.32
C VAL A 154 7.36 12.78 -10.64
N VAL A 155 7.88 11.96 -9.74
CA VAL A 155 9.23 11.37 -9.81
C VAL A 155 9.21 9.86 -9.65
N GLY A 156 8.02 9.26 -9.54
CA GLY A 156 7.85 7.83 -9.38
C GLY A 156 6.45 7.42 -8.94
N GLN A 157 6.33 6.12 -8.67
CA GLN A 157 5.15 5.46 -8.14
C GLN A 157 5.49 4.78 -6.81
N TRP A 158 4.49 4.51 -5.99
CA TRP A 158 4.67 3.78 -4.76
C TRP A 158 3.49 2.86 -4.47
N GLN A 159 3.76 1.82 -3.70
CA GLN A 159 2.76 0.98 -3.07
C GLN A 159 3.19 0.72 -1.62
N ALA A 160 2.23 0.72 -0.71
CA ALA A 160 2.45 0.36 0.67
C ALA A 160 1.52 -0.74 1.14
N ILE A 161 2.03 -1.51 2.09
CA ILE A 161 1.28 -2.57 2.76
C ILE A 161 1.27 -2.30 4.25
N ARG A 162 0.10 -2.41 4.85
CA ARG A 162 -0.05 -2.33 6.31
C ARG A 162 0.68 -3.51 6.97
N LEU A 163 1.48 -3.19 7.98
CA LEU A 163 2.16 -4.17 8.83
C LEU A 163 1.47 -4.35 10.19
N GLY A 164 0.53 -3.47 10.52
CA GLY A 164 -0.25 -3.50 11.75
C GLY A 164 -0.15 -2.21 12.56
N VAL A 165 -0.46 -2.33 13.84
CA VAL A 165 -0.42 -1.23 14.80
C VAL A 165 0.93 -1.23 15.51
N VAL A 166 1.51 -0.05 15.71
CA VAL A 166 2.72 0.18 16.50
C VAL A 166 2.44 -0.32 17.92
N ASP A 167 3.29 -1.24 18.39
CA ASP A 167 3.17 -1.92 19.68
C ASP A 167 1.87 -2.75 19.88
N GLY A 168 1.13 -3.00 18.79
CA GLY A 168 -0.11 -3.77 18.78
C GLY A 168 -0.04 -5.03 17.91
N GLU A 169 -1.20 -5.49 17.46
CA GLU A 169 -1.31 -6.67 16.60
C GLU A 169 -0.72 -6.42 15.20
N ARG A 170 0.06 -7.40 14.73
CA ARG A 170 0.65 -7.40 13.41
C ARG A 170 -0.34 -8.01 12.43
N VAL A 171 -0.54 -7.33 11.31
CA VAL A 171 -1.39 -7.85 10.24
C VAL A 171 -0.61 -8.95 9.53
N THR A 172 -1.19 -10.14 9.48
CA THR A 172 -0.57 -11.33 8.88
C THR A 172 -0.73 -11.32 7.36
N VAL A 173 0.03 -12.17 6.65
CA VAL A 173 -0.08 -12.26 5.18
C VAL A 173 -1.41 -12.90 4.78
N GLU A 174 -1.89 -13.83 5.60
CA GLU A 174 -3.14 -14.54 5.45
C GLU A 174 -4.36 -13.61 5.56
N GLU A 175 -4.29 -12.61 6.44
CA GLU A 175 -5.34 -11.62 6.63
C GLU A 175 -5.38 -10.57 5.52
N ARG A 176 -4.21 -10.07 5.10
CA ARG A 176 -4.13 -8.97 4.12
C ARG A 176 -4.09 -9.44 2.66
N GLY A 177 -3.55 -10.63 2.40
CA GLY A 177 -3.19 -11.11 1.06
C GLY A 177 -1.78 -10.71 0.59
N VAL A 178 -1.44 -11.06 -0.66
CA VAL A 178 -0.16 -10.71 -1.28
C VAL A 178 -0.30 -9.42 -2.08
N ALA A 179 0.47 -8.40 -1.71
CA ALA A 179 0.46 -7.12 -2.42
C ALA A 179 0.92 -7.26 -3.88
N PRO A 180 0.26 -6.59 -4.84
CA PRO A 180 0.56 -6.73 -6.26
C PRO A 180 2.04 -6.51 -6.61
N TRP A 181 2.71 -5.51 -6.01
CA TRP A 181 4.13 -5.22 -6.30
C TRP A 181 5.11 -6.26 -5.73
N PHE A 182 4.65 -7.09 -4.80
CA PHE A 182 5.47 -8.02 -4.04
C PHE A 182 5.17 -9.49 -4.39
N SER A 183 4.10 -9.73 -5.17
CA SER A 183 3.67 -11.06 -5.63
C SER A 183 4.67 -11.79 -6.53
N GLY A 184 5.55 -11.07 -7.24
CA GLY A 184 6.53 -11.66 -8.15
C GLY A 184 7.84 -12.14 -7.50
N GLY A 185 7.97 -12.05 -6.17
CA GLY A 185 9.23 -12.31 -5.46
C GLY A 185 9.33 -13.66 -4.74
N GLU A 186 8.23 -14.36 -4.52
CA GLU A 186 8.22 -15.63 -3.77
C GLU A 186 8.03 -16.82 -4.72
N SER A 187 9.01 -17.01 -5.61
CA SER A 187 9.34 -18.33 -6.16
C SER A 187 10.68 -18.76 -5.57
N SER A 188 10.71 -18.94 -4.26
CA SER A 188 11.82 -19.60 -3.56
C SER A 188 11.22 -20.60 -2.58
N GLY A 189 10.69 -21.67 -3.17
CA GLY A 189 10.23 -22.88 -2.52
C GLY A 189 10.66 -24.08 -3.37
N GLU A 190 11.96 -24.22 -3.62
CA GLU A 190 12.53 -25.54 -3.86
C GLU A 190 12.66 -26.20 -2.48
N ASP A 191 11.61 -26.94 -2.13
CA ASP A 191 11.70 -28.06 -1.21
C ASP A 191 12.76 -29.04 -1.74
N GLY A 192 13.81 -29.31 -0.96
CA GLY A 192 14.92 -30.15 -1.36
C GLY A 192 15.78 -30.58 -0.17
N ASP A 193 15.27 -31.57 0.57
CA ASP A 193 15.95 -32.54 1.42
C ASP A 193 16.78 -32.06 2.62
N ALA A 194 16.16 -32.22 3.79
CA ALA A 194 16.85 -32.57 5.02
C ALA A 194 16.68 -34.08 5.31
N GLN A 195 17.71 -34.89 5.04
CA GLN A 195 18.15 -36.03 5.86
C GLN A 195 19.31 -36.76 5.17
N GLU A 196 20.47 -36.85 5.80
CA GLU A 196 20.94 -38.13 6.34
C GLU A 196 22.13 -37.91 7.29
N THR A 197 21.97 -38.47 8.48
CA THR A 197 22.91 -38.57 9.59
C THR A 197 24.16 -39.35 9.21
N ASN A 198 25.34 -38.86 9.61
CA ASN A 198 26.48 -39.73 9.89
C ASN A 198 27.25 -39.21 11.11
N LEU A 199 26.79 -39.63 12.30
CA LEU A 199 27.65 -39.75 13.48
C LEU A 199 28.37 -41.09 13.34
N GLU A 200 29.62 -41.07 12.88
CA GLU A 200 30.51 -42.21 13.04
C GLU A 200 31.57 -41.85 14.09
N THR A 201 31.53 -42.64 15.15
CA THR A 201 32.39 -42.55 16.33
C THR A 201 33.51 -43.56 16.07
N GLY A 202 34.76 -43.13 16.06
CA GLY A 202 35.90 -44.01 15.73
C GLY A 202 37.18 -43.58 16.44
N GLU A 203 37.30 -44.07 17.66
CA GLU A 203 38.51 -44.55 18.38
C GLU A 203 39.87 -43.84 18.15
N ALA A 204 40.40 -43.33 19.27
CA ALA A 204 41.78 -42.89 19.42
C ALA A 204 42.70 -44.11 19.60
N GLU A 205 43.66 -44.29 18.70
CA GLU A 205 44.85 -45.11 18.96
C GLU A 205 45.98 -44.24 19.50
N ALA A 206 46.46 -44.64 20.68
CA ALA A 206 47.67 -44.13 21.31
C ALA A 206 48.87 -44.85 20.71
N ASP A 207 49.78 -44.11 20.08
CA ASP A 207 51.06 -44.64 19.62
C ASP A 207 52.16 -44.24 20.61
N ASP A 208 52.63 -45.26 21.33
CA ASP A 208 53.80 -45.29 22.20
C ASP A 208 55.05 -45.26 21.30
N ASN A 209 55.95 -44.28 21.48
CA ASN A 209 57.27 -44.33 20.86
C ASN A 209 58.37 -44.14 21.90
N ASN A 210 59.10 -45.24 22.08
CA ASN A 210 60.34 -45.43 22.83
C ASN A 210 61.52 -44.62 22.26
#